data_AF-A0A947BA75-F1
#
_entry.id   AF-A0A947BA75-F1
#
_cell.length_a   1.000
_cell.length_b   1.000
_cell.length_c   1.000
_cell.angle_alpha   90.00
_cell.angle_beta   90.00
_cell.angle_gamma   90.00
#
_symmetry.space_group_name_H-M   'P 1'
#
loop_
_entity.id
_entity.type
_entity.pdbx_description
1 polymer ?
#
loop_
_entity_poly.entity_id
_entity_poly.type
_entity_poly.pdbx_seq_one_letter_code
_entity_poly.pdbx_strand_id
1 'polypeptide(L)'
;IRVIDAFHDPRPGAMVRVGIAPCSPFSVSRDLMRDAALLARDKRVRLHTHLAENDEDIAYSLEMFGCRPGQYAEDLGWTGDDVWHAHCVKLDQQEIDLFARTGTGVAHCPCSNCRLGSGIAPVRAMRDAGVRVGLGVDGSASNDRANLVSEARLAMLLQRVARGADQMSAREALEIATVGGASVLGRDDIGRLRPGMRADLALWDISGVESAGSWDPAAILLAGPERVAHLFVEGRQVVADGRVTTVDLPSAMEKAKQAVTRLAG
;
A
#
# COMPACT_ATOMS: atom_id res chain seq x y z
N ILE A 1 0.79 -23.60 1.86
CA ILE A 1 0.83 -24.26 3.18
C ILE A 1 2.24 -24.20 3.80
N ARG A 2 3.26 -24.89 3.25
CA ARG A 2 4.64 -24.92 3.80
C ARG A 2 5.22 -23.55 4.23
N VAL A 3 5.06 -22.51 3.40
CA VAL A 3 5.57 -21.15 3.71
C VAL A 3 4.83 -20.52 4.89
N ILE A 4 3.51 -20.72 4.98
CA ILE A 4 2.71 -20.22 6.11
C ILE A 4 3.18 -20.88 7.40
N ASP A 5 3.23 -22.22 7.41
CA ASP A 5 3.57 -22.98 8.62
C ASP A 5 5.01 -22.70 9.09
N ALA A 6 5.93 -22.38 8.16
CA ALA A 6 7.33 -22.10 8.49
C ALA A 6 7.61 -20.65 8.94
N PHE A 7 6.86 -19.66 8.44
CA PHE A 7 7.24 -18.25 8.57
C PHE A 7 6.16 -17.31 9.10
N HIS A 8 4.89 -17.73 9.16
CA HIS A 8 3.85 -16.86 9.68
C HIS A 8 3.92 -16.77 11.20
N ASP A 9 4.16 -15.56 11.73
CA ASP A 9 4.07 -15.27 13.15
C ASP A 9 2.89 -14.33 13.44
N PRO A 10 1.78 -14.84 14.02
CA PRO A 10 0.60 -14.03 14.29
C PRO A 10 0.75 -13.13 15.54
N ARG A 11 1.84 -13.26 16.32
CA ARG A 11 1.99 -12.53 17.58
C ARG A 11 2.04 -11.02 17.35
N PRO A 12 1.59 -10.20 18.33
CA PRO A 12 1.81 -8.75 18.29
C PRO A 12 3.29 -8.41 18.13
N GLY A 13 3.62 -7.42 17.30
CA GLY A 13 5.01 -7.06 16.97
C GLY A 13 5.82 -8.07 16.16
N ALA A 14 5.19 -9.10 15.62
CA ALA A 14 5.88 -10.00 14.70
C ALA A 14 6.41 -9.25 13.48
N MET A 15 7.69 -9.47 13.17
CA MET A 15 8.38 -8.85 12.02
C MET A 15 8.07 -9.54 10.69
N VAL A 16 7.46 -10.74 10.72
CA VAL A 16 7.11 -11.52 9.52
C VAL A 16 5.70 -12.09 9.68
N ARG A 17 4.80 -11.69 8.78
CA ARG A 17 3.46 -12.27 8.63
C ARG A 17 3.25 -12.63 7.16
N VAL A 18 2.84 -13.88 6.91
CA VAL A 18 2.54 -14.37 5.57
C VAL A 18 1.09 -14.05 5.21
N GLY A 19 0.86 -13.65 3.96
CA GLY A 19 -0.46 -13.56 3.34
C GLY A 19 -0.52 -14.42 2.07
N ILE A 20 -1.73 -14.74 1.61
CA ILE A 20 -1.96 -15.46 0.35
C ILE A 20 -2.25 -14.44 -0.74
N ALA A 21 -1.47 -14.49 -1.83
CA ALA A 21 -1.52 -13.48 -2.88
C ALA A 21 -1.43 -14.04 -4.31
N PRO A 22 -2.48 -14.72 -4.82
CA PRO A 22 -2.69 -14.84 -6.27
C PRO A 22 -2.64 -13.44 -6.92
N CYS A 23 -2.07 -13.38 -8.12
CA CYS A 23 -1.70 -12.10 -8.74
C CYS A 23 -2.93 -11.23 -9.06
N SER A 24 -3.85 -11.72 -9.89
CA SER A 24 -5.02 -10.94 -10.33
C SER A 24 -6.16 -11.85 -10.82
N PRO A 25 -7.43 -11.39 -10.82
CA PRO A 25 -8.57 -12.15 -11.33
C PRO A 25 -8.44 -12.71 -12.75
N PHE A 26 -7.62 -12.08 -13.60
CA PHE A 26 -7.41 -12.48 -15.00
C PHE A 26 -6.20 -13.41 -15.20
N SER A 27 -5.39 -13.64 -14.16
CA SER A 27 -4.21 -14.52 -14.22
C SER A 27 -4.40 -15.85 -13.49
N VAL A 28 -5.51 -16.03 -12.77
CA VAL A 28 -5.84 -17.26 -12.03
C VAL A 28 -7.31 -17.65 -12.19
N SER A 29 -7.62 -18.93 -11.99
CA SER A 29 -9.00 -19.42 -12.08
C SER A 29 -9.86 -18.98 -10.89
N ARG A 30 -11.19 -18.95 -11.09
CA ARG A 30 -12.17 -18.67 -10.01
C ARG A 30 -12.06 -19.67 -8.87
N ASP A 31 -11.81 -20.94 -9.18
CA ASP A 31 -11.66 -21.98 -8.16
C ASP A 31 -10.39 -21.78 -7.33
N LEU A 32 -9.27 -21.41 -7.97
CA LEU A 32 -8.05 -21.09 -7.23
C LEU A 32 -8.25 -19.87 -6.32
N MET A 33 -8.96 -18.84 -6.78
CA MET A 33 -9.32 -17.69 -5.95
C MET A 33 -10.15 -18.13 -4.73
N ARG A 34 -11.22 -18.92 -4.95
CA ARG A 34 -12.09 -19.39 -3.86
C ARG A 34 -11.31 -20.26 -2.87
N ASP A 35 -10.52 -21.21 -3.35
CA ASP A 35 -9.73 -22.12 -2.52
C ASP A 35 -8.64 -21.37 -1.74
N ALA A 36 -8.03 -20.35 -2.35
CA ALA A 36 -7.08 -19.47 -1.68
C ALA A 36 -7.73 -18.71 -0.51
N ALA A 37 -8.95 -18.21 -0.69
CA ALA A 37 -9.69 -17.54 0.38
C ALA A 37 -10.07 -18.50 1.53
N LEU A 38 -10.50 -19.72 1.20
CA LEU A 38 -10.75 -20.77 2.19
C LEU A 38 -9.48 -21.13 2.97
N LEU A 39 -8.37 -21.33 2.26
CA LEU A 39 -7.09 -21.66 2.87
C LEU A 39 -6.56 -20.53 3.75
N ALA A 40 -6.70 -19.27 3.33
CA ALA A 40 -6.25 -18.14 4.13
C ALA A 40 -6.97 -18.08 5.47
N ARG A 41 -8.29 -18.28 5.46
CA ARG A 41 -9.13 -18.28 6.68
C ARG A 41 -8.85 -19.48 7.57
N ASP A 42 -8.69 -20.67 7.01
CA ASP A 42 -8.25 -21.87 7.75
C ASP A 42 -6.92 -21.61 8.48
N LYS A 43 -5.97 -21.01 7.77
CA LYS A 43 -4.64 -20.70 8.31
C LYS A 43 -4.55 -19.38 9.08
N ARG A 44 -5.65 -18.63 9.18
CA ARG A 44 -5.74 -17.30 9.82
C ARG A 44 -4.70 -16.31 9.30
N VAL A 45 -4.41 -16.38 8.01
CA VAL A 45 -3.58 -15.42 7.29
C VAL A 45 -4.45 -14.50 6.45
N ARG A 46 -3.87 -13.38 6.02
CA ARG A 46 -4.58 -12.38 5.22
C ARG A 46 -4.49 -12.66 3.73
N LEU A 47 -5.32 -11.95 2.95
CA LEU A 47 -5.44 -12.07 1.50
C LEU A 47 -5.09 -10.78 0.79
N HIS A 48 -4.41 -10.90 -0.36
CA HIS A 48 -4.04 -9.77 -1.20
C HIS A 48 -4.12 -10.12 -2.69
N THR A 49 -4.65 -9.21 -3.51
CA THR A 49 -4.57 -9.31 -4.98
C THR A 49 -4.65 -7.91 -5.61
N HIS A 50 -4.38 -7.81 -6.91
CA HIS A 50 -4.71 -6.64 -7.71
C HIS A 50 -6.20 -6.68 -8.09
N LEU A 51 -6.88 -5.53 -8.10
CA LEU A 51 -8.30 -5.44 -8.46
C LEU A 51 -8.66 -4.07 -9.06
N ALA A 52 -9.45 -4.09 -10.15
CA ALA A 52 -10.04 -2.91 -10.77
C ALA A 52 -9.02 -1.81 -11.05
N GLU A 53 -7.88 -2.18 -11.63
CA GLU A 53 -6.77 -1.27 -11.87
C GLU A 53 -7.06 -0.30 -13.02
N ASN A 54 -7.68 -0.76 -14.11
CA ASN A 54 -7.90 0.03 -15.33
C ASN A 54 -9.23 -0.37 -16.02
N ASP A 55 -9.55 0.28 -17.14
CA ASP A 55 -10.82 0.02 -17.84
C ASP A 55 -10.84 -1.38 -18.48
N GLU A 56 -9.67 -1.92 -18.85
CA GLU A 56 -9.50 -3.27 -19.37
C GLU A 56 -9.87 -4.33 -18.32
N ASP A 57 -9.49 -4.13 -17.05
CA ASP A 57 -9.90 -4.99 -15.93
C ASP A 57 -11.43 -5.05 -15.79
N ILE A 58 -12.10 -3.90 -15.94
CA ILE A 58 -13.57 -3.83 -15.88
C ILE A 58 -14.17 -4.59 -17.06
N ALA A 59 -13.70 -4.32 -18.28
CA ALA A 59 -14.19 -4.97 -19.49
C ALA A 59 -14.02 -6.49 -19.41
N TYR A 60 -12.83 -6.96 -19.01
CA TYR A 60 -12.53 -8.36 -18.82
C TYR A 60 -13.45 -9.01 -17.79
N SER A 61 -13.65 -8.37 -16.63
CA SER A 61 -14.50 -8.92 -15.56
C SER A 61 -15.95 -9.09 -16.04
N LEU A 62 -16.49 -8.09 -16.76
CA LEU A 62 -17.83 -8.16 -17.34
C LEU A 62 -17.94 -9.25 -18.41
N GLU A 63 -16.97 -9.36 -19.31
CA GLU A 63 -16.96 -10.35 -20.38
C GLU A 63 -16.84 -11.78 -19.84
N MET A 64 -15.89 -12.02 -18.93
CA MET A 64 -15.54 -13.36 -18.49
C MET A 64 -16.38 -13.85 -17.31
N PHE A 65 -16.85 -12.93 -16.46
CA PHE A 65 -17.54 -13.28 -15.21
C PHE A 65 -18.96 -12.72 -15.12
N GLY A 66 -19.39 -11.88 -16.07
CA GLY A 66 -20.74 -11.31 -16.11
C GLY A 66 -21.02 -10.30 -15.01
N CYS A 67 -19.99 -9.81 -14.32
CA CYS A 67 -20.11 -8.91 -13.17
C CYS A 67 -18.89 -7.98 -13.07
N ARG A 68 -18.96 -6.98 -12.19
CA ARG A 68 -17.85 -6.05 -11.92
C ARG A 68 -16.87 -6.67 -10.91
N PRO A 69 -15.61 -6.19 -10.83
CA PRO A 69 -14.59 -6.76 -9.95
C PRO A 69 -14.97 -6.83 -8.47
N GLY A 70 -15.74 -5.87 -7.94
CA GLY A 70 -16.20 -5.91 -6.56
C GLY A 70 -17.20 -7.04 -6.28
N GLN A 71 -18.16 -7.29 -7.18
CA GLN A 71 -19.06 -8.44 -7.08
C GLN A 71 -18.29 -9.75 -7.24
N TYR A 72 -17.37 -9.81 -8.20
CA TYR A 72 -16.48 -10.96 -8.36
C TYR A 72 -15.71 -11.27 -7.07
N ALA A 73 -15.18 -10.23 -6.42
CA ALA A 73 -14.47 -10.38 -5.16
C ALA A 73 -15.40 -10.89 -4.05
N GLU A 74 -16.61 -10.35 -3.93
CA GLU A 74 -17.60 -10.80 -2.93
C GLU A 74 -17.98 -12.28 -3.14
N ASP A 75 -18.35 -12.67 -4.36
CA ASP A 75 -18.78 -14.02 -4.72
C ASP A 75 -17.75 -15.10 -4.39
N LEU A 76 -16.46 -14.75 -4.44
CA LEU A 76 -15.36 -15.66 -4.19
C LEU A 76 -14.80 -15.56 -2.77
N GLY A 77 -15.40 -14.73 -1.92
CA GLY A 77 -14.95 -14.52 -0.54
C GLY A 77 -13.64 -13.73 -0.46
N TRP A 78 -13.41 -12.80 -1.38
CA TRP A 78 -12.27 -11.85 -1.44
C TRP A 78 -12.65 -10.46 -0.93
N THR A 79 -13.62 -10.39 -0.03
CA THR A 79 -13.94 -9.22 0.79
C THR A 79 -13.85 -9.60 2.26
N GLY A 80 -13.56 -8.63 3.13
CA GLY A 80 -13.40 -8.86 4.57
C GLY A 80 -12.30 -8.01 5.20
N ASP A 81 -12.25 -7.98 6.52
CA ASP A 81 -11.23 -7.28 7.29
C ASP A 81 -9.83 -7.92 7.18
N ASP A 82 -9.77 -9.16 6.71
CA ASP A 82 -8.58 -9.95 6.37
C ASP A 82 -8.10 -9.77 4.92
N VAL A 83 -8.78 -8.95 4.11
CA VAL A 83 -8.45 -8.75 2.68
C VAL A 83 -8.02 -7.31 2.37
N TRP A 84 -7.04 -7.15 1.47
CA TRP A 84 -6.80 -5.87 0.81
C TRP A 84 -6.46 -6.00 -0.68
N HIS A 85 -6.95 -5.04 -1.46
CA HIS A 85 -6.75 -4.99 -2.91
C HIS A 85 -5.80 -3.86 -3.30
N ALA A 86 -4.86 -4.12 -4.21
CA ALA A 86 -4.04 -3.07 -4.82
C ALA A 86 -4.81 -2.30 -5.89
N HIS A 87 -4.38 -1.05 -6.10
CA HIS A 87 -4.87 -0.12 -7.14
C HIS A 87 -6.29 0.40 -6.91
N CYS A 88 -7.31 -0.41 -7.20
CA CYS A 88 -8.74 -0.07 -7.03
C CYS A 88 -9.12 1.27 -7.70
N VAL A 89 -8.58 1.52 -8.90
CA VAL A 89 -8.76 2.78 -9.62
C VAL A 89 -10.19 2.95 -10.12
N LYS A 90 -10.79 1.84 -10.55
CA LYS A 90 -12.08 1.84 -11.25
C LYS A 90 -13.25 1.35 -10.39
N LEU A 91 -13.11 1.41 -9.06
CA LEU A 91 -14.23 1.11 -8.17
C LEU A 91 -15.34 2.16 -8.35
N ASP A 92 -16.56 1.68 -8.49
CA ASP A 92 -17.76 2.51 -8.44
C ASP A 92 -18.27 2.68 -6.99
N GLN A 93 -19.37 3.42 -6.83
CA GLN A 93 -19.94 3.67 -5.50
C GLN A 93 -20.43 2.39 -4.81
N GLN A 94 -21.01 1.43 -5.53
CA GLN A 94 -21.50 0.18 -4.93
C GLN A 94 -20.34 -0.67 -4.41
N GLU A 95 -19.23 -0.71 -5.16
CA GLU A 95 -18.01 -1.42 -4.78
C GLU A 95 -17.30 -0.73 -3.60
N ILE A 96 -17.28 0.60 -3.57
CA ILE A 96 -16.79 1.38 -2.42
C ILE A 96 -17.63 1.07 -1.17
N ASP A 97 -18.96 1.09 -1.28
CA ASP A 97 -19.84 0.82 -0.15
C ASP A 97 -19.69 -0.63 0.34
N LEU A 98 -19.49 -1.58 -0.58
CA LEU A 98 -19.16 -2.97 -0.25
C LEU A 98 -17.87 -3.02 0.58
N PHE A 99 -16.79 -2.39 0.12
CA PHE A 99 -15.50 -2.42 0.81
C PHE A 99 -15.57 -1.75 2.18
N ALA A 100 -16.35 -0.68 2.31
CA ALA A 100 -16.60 -0.03 3.59
C ALA A 100 -17.33 -0.98 4.56
N ARG A 101 -18.44 -1.61 4.11
CA ARG A 101 -19.26 -2.50 4.96
C ARG A 101 -18.52 -3.76 5.38
N THR A 102 -17.71 -4.36 4.51
CA THR A 102 -16.94 -5.57 4.81
C THR A 102 -15.62 -5.28 5.50
N GLY A 103 -15.25 -4.00 5.61
CA GLY A 103 -13.95 -3.59 6.11
C GLY A 103 -12.80 -3.96 5.16
N THR A 104 -13.03 -4.21 3.87
CA THR A 104 -11.95 -4.52 2.90
C THR A 104 -10.98 -3.35 2.74
N GLY A 105 -9.68 -3.65 2.74
CA GLY A 105 -8.63 -2.65 2.58
C GLY A 105 -8.28 -2.33 1.12
N VAL A 106 -7.72 -1.14 0.90
CA VAL A 106 -7.15 -0.71 -0.38
C VAL A 106 -5.71 -0.27 -0.20
N ALA A 107 -4.79 -0.82 -0.99
CA ALA A 107 -3.43 -0.31 -1.15
C ALA A 107 -3.37 0.58 -2.41
N HIS A 108 -3.42 1.90 -2.22
CA HIS A 108 -3.36 2.85 -3.32
C HIS A 108 -1.92 3.00 -3.82
N CYS A 109 -1.70 2.81 -5.12
CA CYS A 109 -0.41 2.89 -5.79
C CYS A 109 -0.35 4.06 -6.80
N PRO A 110 -0.38 5.33 -6.34
CA PRO A 110 -0.62 6.47 -7.21
C PRO A 110 0.41 6.64 -8.34
N CYS A 111 1.70 6.44 -8.07
CA CYS A 111 2.72 6.60 -9.12
C CYS A 111 2.56 5.55 -10.22
N SER A 112 2.33 4.29 -9.84
CA SER A 112 2.07 3.20 -10.80
C SER A 112 0.83 3.48 -11.65
N ASN A 113 -0.28 3.86 -11.01
CA ASN A 113 -1.51 4.20 -11.72
C ASN A 113 -1.32 5.35 -12.71
N CYS A 114 -0.53 6.37 -12.35
CA CYS A 114 -0.19 7.46 -13.25
C CYS A 114 0.70 6.98 -14.40
N ARG A 115 1.74 6.21 -14.09
CA ARG A 115 2.77 5.78 -15.05
C ARG A 115 2.20 4.83 -16.10
N LEU A 116 1.30 3.93 -15.69
CA LEU A 116 0.67 2.95 -16.58
C LEU A 116 -0.59 3.51 -17.28
N GLY A 117 -1.01 4.73 -16.95
CA GLY A 117 -2.22 5.34 -17.52
C GLY A 117 -3.53 4.74 -16.98
N SER A 118 -3.48 4.00 -15.87
CA SER A 118 -4.63 3.31 -15.27
C SER A 118 -5.70 4.29 -14.77
N GLY A 119 -5.30 5.47 -14.28
CA GLY A 119 -6.19 6.58 -13.91
C GLY A 119 -6.05 7.05 -12.47
N ILE A 120 -7.04 7.81 -11.99
CA ILE A 120 -7.06 8.36 -10.61
C ILE A 120 -8.04 7.57 -9.76
N ALA A 121 -7.52 6.82 -8.79
CA ALA A 121 -8.37 6.09 -7.85
C ALA A 121 -9.24 7.06 -7.01
N PRO A 122 -10.52 6.73 -6.74
CA PRO A 122 -11.44 7.58 -6.00
C PRO A 122 -11.18 7.57 -4.48
N VAL A 123 -9.93 7.77 -4.05
CA VAL A 123 -9.49 7.67 -2.65
C VAL A 123 -10.28 8.59 -1.72
N ARG A 124 -10.66 9.79 -2.18
CA ARG A 124 -11.51 10.69 -1.38
C ARG A 124 -12.84 10.02 -1.02
N ALA A 125 -13.55 9.51 -2.03
CA ALA A 125 -14.83 8.83 -1.84
C ALA A 125 -14.69 7.57 -0.98
N MET A 126 -13.62 6.79 -1.19
CA MET A 126 -13.30 5.63 -0.36
C MET A 126 -13.16 6.01 1.13
N ARG A 127 -12.39 7.06 1.43
CA ARG A 127 -12.18 7.51 2.81
C ARG A 127 -13.46 8.06 3.43
N ASP A 128 -14.25 8.82 2.67
CA ASP A 128 -15.52 9.37 3.15
C ASP A 128 -16.54 8.27 3.47
N ALA A 129 -16.51 7.17 2.72
CA ALA A 129 -17.31 5.97 2.99
C ALA A 129 -16.78 5.09 4.14
N GLY A 130 -15.56 5.35 4.64
CA GLY A 130 -14.95 4.57 5.72
C GLY A 130 -14.11 3.37 5.28
N VAL A 131 -13.74 3.27 4.00
CA VAL A 131 -12.81 2.24 3.51
C VAL A 131 -11.43 2.44 4.13
N ARG A 132 -10.77 1.34 4.54
CA ARG A 132 -9.38 1.36 5.01
C ARG A 132 -8.45 1.57 3.81
N VAL A 133 -7.83 2.74 3.70
CA VAL A 133 -6.88 3.04 2.61
C VAL A 133 -5.47 3.20 3.16
N GLY A 134 -4.52 2.45 2.60
CA GLY A 134 -3.08 2.60 2.77
C GLY A 134 -2.40 2.91 1.43
N LEU A 135 -1.07 2.97 1.44
CA LEU A 135 -0.26 3.20 0.24
C LEU A 135 0.58 1.97 -0.12
N GLY A 136 0.77 1.75 -1.41
CA GLY A 136 1.76 0.85 -1.97
C GLY A 136 2.62 1.60 -2.98
N VAL A 137 3.89 1.20 -3.11
CA VAL A 137 4.78 1.74 -4.16
C VAL A 137 4.74 0.89 -5.44
N ASP A 138 4.10 -0.28 -5.42
CA ASP A 138 4.17 -1.26 -6.51
C ASP A 138 5.62 -1.67 -6.87
N GLY A 139 5.83 -2.39 -7.97
CA GLY A 139 7.14 -2.81 -8.44
C GLY A 139 7.98 -1.66 -8.99
N SER A 140 9.30 -1.77 -8.90
CA SER A 140 10.23 -0.77 -9.46
C SER A 140 10.11 -0.61 -10.99
N ALA A 141 9.50 -1.58 -11.69
CA ALA A 141 9.22 -1.52 -13.12
C ALA A 141 8.01 -0.64 -13.48
N SER A 142 7.22 -0.21 -12.50
CA SER A 142 6.01 0.63 -12.63
C SER A 142 6.01 1.84 -11.68
N ASN A 143 7.04 2.03 -10.86
CA ASN A 143 7.19 3.18 -9.95
C ASN A 143 8.50 3.95 -10.11
N ASP A 144 9.57 3.23 -10.46
CA ASP A 144 10.94 3.72 -10.64
C ASP A 144 11.68 4.23 -9.38
N ARG A 145 11.02 4.44 -8.22
CA ARG A 145 11.67 5.05 -7.02
C ARG A 145 11.49 4.32 -5.69
N ALA A 146 10.40 3.59 -5.50
CA ALA A 146 10.02 2.97 -4.22
C ALA A 146 10.01 3.95 -3.02
N ASN A 147 9.48 5.17 -3.22
CA ASN A 147 9.46 6.21 -2.20
C ASN A 147 8.03 6.49 -1.69
N LEU A 148 7.73 6.05 -0.46
CA LEU A 148 6.40 6.17 0.13
C LEU A 148 6.01 7.63 0.49
N VAL A 149 6.98 8.51 0.75
CA VAL A 149 6.72 9.94 0.99
C VAL A 149 6.25 10.60 -0.31
N SER A 150 6.88 10.25 -1.42
CA SER A 150 6.45 10.68 -2.76
C SER A 150 5.08 10.11 -3.12
N GLU A 151 4.77 8.84 -2.80
CA GLU A 151 3.42 8.29 -3.00
C GLU A 151 2.36 9.06 -2.19
N ALA A 152 2.65 9.40 -0.93
CA ALA A 152 1.72 10.15 -0.08
C ALA A 152 1.44 11.54 -0.64
N ARG A 153 2.49 12.24 -1.07
CA ARG A 153 2.36 13.52 -1.77
C ARG A 153 1.52 13.38 -3.03
N LEU A 154 1.79 12.36 -3.85
CA LEU A 154 1.08 12.15 -5.11
C LEU A 154 -0.39 11.80 -4.89
N ALA A 155 -0.71 10.94 -3.92
CA ALA A 155 -2.09 10.62 -3.52
C ALA A 155 -2.89 11.90 -3.22
N MET A 156 -2.32 12.81 -2.42
CA MET A 156 -2.92 14.10 -2.11
C MET A 156 -3.16 14.95 -3.36
N LEU A 157 -2.12 15.13 -4.19
CA LEU A 157 -2.22 15.97 -5.38
C LEU A 157 -3.22 15.42 -6.40
N LEU A 158 -3.31 14.10 -6.54
CA LEU A 158 -4.27 13.46 -7.44
C LEU A 158 -5.72 13.68 -7.00
N GLN A 159 -6.01 13.61 -5.70
CA GLN A 159 -7.36 13.96 -5.22
C GLN A 159 -7.65 15.45 -5.41
N ARG A 160 -6.64 16.32 -5.24
CA ARG A 160 -6.81 17.77 -5.42
C ARG A 160 -7.08 18.17 -6.87
N VAL A 161 -6.30 17.65 -7.81
CA VAL A 161 -6.48 17.98 -9.24
C VAL A 161 -7.79 17.42 -9.77
N ALA A 162 -8.21 16.25 -9.29
CA ALA A 162 -9.44 15.61 -9.74
C ALA A 162 -10.71 16.24 -9.16
N ARG A 163 -10.66 16.78 -7.92
CA ARG A 163 -11.88 17.15 -7.17
C ARG A 163 -11.88 18.54 -6.53
N GLY A 164 -10.74 19.22 -6.41
CA GLY A 164 -10.64 20.53 -5.76
C GLY A 164 -9.48 20.62 -4.77
N ALA A 165 -8.90 21.81 -4.62
CA ALA A 165 -7.65 22.02 -3.87
C ALA A 165 -7.71 21.67 -2.36
N ASP A 166 -8.91 21.65 -1.79
CA ASP A 166 -9.21 21.34 -0.39
C ASP A 166 -9.57 19.86 -0.14
N GLN A 167 -9.63 19.04 -1.18
CA GLN A 167 -10.17 17.68 -1.08
C GLN A 167 -9.27 16.68 -0.35
N MET A 168 -7.99 16.98 -0.19
CA MET A 168 -7.10 16.18 0.64
C MET A 168 -6.01 17.05 1.26
N SER A 169 -5.93 17.05 2.58
CA SER A 169 -4.86 17.74 3.32
C SER A 169 -3.57 16.91 3.35
N ALA A 170 -2.44 17.55 3.62
CA ALA A 170 -1.17 16.86 3.84
C ALA A 170 -1.24 15.93 5.07
N ARG A 171 -1.99 16.31 6.10
CA ARG A 171 -2.23 15.48 7.28
C ARG A 171 -2.96 14.19 6.94
N GLU A 172 -4.03 14.26 6.15
CA GLU A 172 -4.75 13.06 5.71
C GLU A 172 -3.87 12.15 4.87
N ALA A 173 -3.02 12.69 3.99
CA ALA A 173 -2.09 11.88 3.23
C ALA A 173 -1.03 11.20 4.11
N LEU A 174 -0.53 11.87 5.16
CA LEU A 174 0.32 11.23 6.18
C LEU A 174 -0.43 10.14 6.95
N GLU A 175 -1.71 10.35 7.28
CA GLU A 175 -2.54 9.34 7.94
C GLU A 175 -2.69 8.09 7.06
N ILE A 176 -2.96 8.24 5.76
CA ILE A 176 -3.01 7.11 4.81
C ILE A 176 -1.66 6.38 4.78
N ALA A 177 -0.55 7.12 4.73
CA ALA A 177 0.80 6.56 4.68
C ALA A 177 1.26 5.85 5.97
N THR A 178 0.55 6.06 7.09
CA THR A 178 0.94 5.52 8.42
C THR A 178 -0.18 4.65 8.99
N VAL A 179 -1.16 5.25 9.65
CA VAL A 179 -2.33 4.58 10.25
C VAL A 179 -3.11 3.81 9.20
N GLY A 180 -3.24 4.33 7.98
CA GLY A 180 -3.94 3.69 6.88
C GLY A 180 -3.31 2.35 6.50
N GLY A 181 -2.00 2.34 6.25
CA GLY A 181 -1.24 1.10 6.00
C GLY A 181 -1.32 0.11 7.16
N ALA A 182 -1.15 0.57 8.40
CA ALA A 182 -1.29 -0.27 9.59
C ALA A 182 -2.70 -0.89 9.67
N SER A 183 -3.73 -0.07 9.46
CA SER A 183 -5.13 -0.49 9.46
C SER A 183 -5.40 -1.53 8.39
N VAL A 184 -4.95 -1.33 7.14
CA VAL A 184 -5.08 -2.30 6.03
C VAL A 184 -4.44 -3.65 6.38
N LEU A 185 -3.24 -3.63 6.96
CA LEU A 185 -2.53 -4.82 7.44
C LEU A 185 -3.10 -5.40 8.75
N GLY A 186 -4.16 -4.79 9.29
CA GLY A 186 -4.78 -5.07 10.58
C GLY A 186 -3.78 -5.16 11.72
N ARG A 187 -2.93 -4.14 11.77
CA ARG A 187 -2.02 -3.86 12.87
C ARG A 187 -2.51 -2.62 13.60
N ASP A 188 -2.78 -2.79 14.88
CA ASP A 188 -3.19 -1.74 15.81
C ASP A 188 -2.05 -1.27 16.71
N ASP A 189 -0.88 -1.90 16.59
CA ASP A 189 0.32 -1.67 17.39
C ASP A 189 1.36 -0.76 16.69
N ILE A 190 1.14 -0.34 15.44
CA ILE A 190 1.97 0.61 14.68
C ILE A 190 1.14 1.74 14.04
N GLY A 191 1.82 2.71 13.42
CA GLY A 191 1.20 3.80 12.66
C GLY A 191 0.79 5.00 13.50
N ARG A 192 0.91 4.93 14.83
CA ARG A 192 0.65 6.04 15.75
C ARG A 192 1.77 6.19 16.77
N LEU A 193 2.04 7.43 17.17
CA LEU A 193 2.98 7.75 18.25
C LEU A 193 2.21 7.93 19.56
N ARG A 194 2.12 6.85 20.36
CA ARG A 194 1.54 6.86 21.71
C ARG A 194 2.17 5.76 22.58
N PRO A 195 2.20 5.91 23.91
CA PRO A 195 2.63 4.83 24.80
C PRO A 195 1.91 3.51 24.49
N GLY A 196 2.66 2.40 24.48
CA GLY A 196 2.15 1.06 24.16
C GLY A 196 2.21 0.67 22.67
N MET A 197 2.51 1.58 21.76
CA MET A 197 2.80 1.25 20.35
C MET A 197 4.24 0.75 20.18
N ARG A 198 4.51 0.10 19.06
CA ARG A 198 5.86 -0.24 18.61
C ARG A 198 6.63 1.03 18.25
N ALA A 199 7.93 1.02 18.55
CA ALA A 199 8.83 2.13 18.28
C ALA A 199 9.31 2.12 16.81
N ASP A 200 8.34 2.20 15.90
CA ASP A 200 8.54 2.35 14.45
C ASP A 200 8.48 3.84 14.12
N LEU A 201 9.65 4.48 14.04
CA LEU A 201 9.79 5.94 14.01
C LEU A 201 10.63 6.36 12.80
N ALA A 202 10.12 7.27 11.99
CA ALA A 202 10.87 7.94 10.94
C ALA A 202 11.04 9.42 11.30
N LEU A 203 12.27 9.90 11.27
CA LEU A 203 12.65 11.27 11.61
C LEU A 203 13.29 11.93 10.40
N TRP A 204 12.87 13.14 10.10
CA TRP A 204 13.39 13.97 9.03
C TRP A 204 14.01 15.23 9.62
N ASP A 205 15.16 15.63 9.07
CA ASP A 205 15.81 16.89 9.42
C ASP A 205 15.20 18.04 8.62
N ILE A 206 14.44 18.89 9.30
CA ILE A 206 13.74 20.04 8.70
C ILE A 206 14.52 21.36 8.83
N SER A 207 15.80 21.30 9.22
CA SER A 207 16.65 22.50 9.30
C SER A 207 17.14 23.01 7.93
N GLY A 208 16.95 22.20 6.88
CA GLY A 208 17.38 22.48 5.51
C GLY A 208 16.52 23.47 4.73
N VAL A 209 17.00 23.84 3.54
CA VAL A 209 16.35 24.82 2.64
C VAL A 209 14.96 24.37 2.20
N GLU A 210 14.75 23.06 2.08
CA GLU A 210 13.49 22.45 1.67
C GLU A 210 12.35 22.91 2.58
N SER A 211 12.60 22.93 3.90
CA SER A 211 11.58 23.22 4.92
C SER A 211 11.67 24.64 5.50
N ALA A 212 12.57 25.50 4.99
CA ALA A 212 12.84 26.83 5.56
C ALA A 212 11.61 27.76 5.60
N GLY A 213 10.62 27.56 4.72
CA GLY A 213 9.36 28.32 4.70
C GLY A 213 8.16 27.61 5.34
N SER A 214 8.37 26.46 5.97
CA SER A 214 7.31 25.61 6.48
C SER A 214 6.95 25.95 7.92
N TRP A 215 5.66 26.14 8.21
CA TRP A 215 5.14 26.37 9.56
C TRP A 215 4.24 25.23 10.06
N ASP A 216 3.73 24.38 9.16
CA ASP A 216 2.92 23.21 9.48
C ASP A 216 3.81 21.95 9.47
N PRO A 217 3.89 21.18 10.57
CA PRO A 217 4.64 19.92 10.59
C PRO A 217 4.18 18.92 9.51
N ALA A 218 2.92 18.93 9.10
CA ALA A 218 2.41 18.06 8.03
C ALA A 218 2.86 18.51 6.62
N ALA A 219 3.34 19.76 6.49
CA ALA A 219 3.86 20.27 5.22
C ALA A 219 5.19 19.61 4.81
N ILE A 220 5.71 18.64 5.56
CA ILE A 220 6.75 17.73 5.09
C ILE A 220 6.37 17.04 3.76
N LEU A 221 5.07 16.78 3.50
CA LEU A 221 4.61 16.27 2.21
C LEU A 221 4.52 17.34 1.11
N LEU A 222 4.66 18.61 1.47
CA LEU A 222 4.63 19.75 0.55
C LEU A 222 6.02 20.24 0.19
N ALA A 223 6.87 20.41 1.21
CA ALA A 223 8.18 21.02 1.13
C ALA A 223 9.13 20.39 2.18
N GLY A 224 9.05 19.07 2.36
CA GLY A 224 9.93 18.35 3.28
C GLY A 224 11.13 17.71 2.58
N PRO A 225 12.19 17.39 3.32
CA PRO A 225 13.24 16.50 2.82
C PRO A 225 12.64 15.12 2.47
N GLU A 226 13.01 14.58 1.30
CA GLU A 226 12.56 13.24 0.91
C GLU A 226 13.34 12.13 1.65
N ARG A 227 14.59 12.41 2.03
CA ARG A 227 15.47 11.45 2.71
C ARG A 227 15.23 11.48 4.22
N VAL A 228 14.89 10.33 4.78
CA VAL A 228 14.80 10.13 6.23
C VAL A 228 16.19 10.26 6.86
N ALA A 229 16.30 11.02 7.96
CA ALA A 229 17.55 11.20 8.70
C ALA A 229 17.78 10.01 9.64
N HIS A 230 16.77 9.63 10.41
CA HIS A 230 16.82 8.46 11.29
C HIS A 230 15.58 7.61 11.16
N LEU A 231 15.75 6.29 11.10
CA LEU A 231 14.65 5.32 11.03
C LEU A 231 14.86 4.27 12.12
N PHE A 232 13.82 4.03 12.90
CA PHE A 232 13.77 3.00 13.94
C PHE A 232 12.67 2.01 13.60
N VAL A 233 12.95 0.73 13.81
CA VAL A 233 11.99 -0.36 13.65
C VAL A 233 12.07 -1.22 14.91
N GLU A 234 10.97 -1.37 15.64
CA GLU A 234 10.92 -1.96 16.98
C GLU A 234 11.99 -1.34 17.92
N GLY A 235 12.20 -0.02 17.81
CA GLY A 235 13.20 0.71 18.59
C GLY A 235 14.65 0.50 18.16
N ARG A 236 14.92 -0.37 17.18
CA ARG A 236 16.25 -0.57 16.61
C ARG A 236 16.49 0.42 15.48
N GLN A 237 17.55 1.20 15.58
CA GLN A 237 17.93 2.13 14.51
C GLN A 237 18.43 1.37 13.27
N VAL A 238 17.77 1.58 12.14
CA VAL A 238 18.10 0.97 10.83
C VAL A 238 18.63 1.99 9.81
N VAL A 239 18.34 3.28 10.03
CA VAL A 239 18.96 4.41 9.32
C VAL A 239 19.49 5.40 10.36
N ALA A 240 20.74 5.84 10.16
CA ALA A 240 21.38 6.91 10.93
C ALA A 240 22.02 7.92 9.97
N ASP A 241 21.75 9.20 10.19
CA ASP A 241 22.27 10.32 9.37
C ASP A 241 22.04 10.10 7.86
N GLY A 242 20.86 9.60 7.49
CA GLY A 242 20.50 9.34 6.10
C GLY A 242 21.16 8.11 5.45
N ARG A 243 21.83 7.26 6.26
CA ARG A 243 22.54 6.05 5.81
C ARG A 243 21.94 4.79 6.44
N VAL A 244 21.70 3.77 5.62
CA VAL A 244 21.27 2.45 6.10
C VAL A 244 22.41 1.80 6.87
N THR A 245 22.14 1.35 8.10
CA THR A 245 23.15 0.79 9.02
C THR A 245 23.11 -0.73 9.12
N THR A 246 22.12 -1.37 8.48
CA THR A 246 21.80 -2.79 8.68
C THR A 246 22.02 -3.66 7.45
N VAL A 247 22.44 -3.05 6.34
CA VAL A 247 22.72 -3.70 5.06
C VAL A 247 24.05 -3.18 4.54
N ASP A 248 24.89 -4.06 4.01
CA ASP A 248 26.05 -3.69 3.21
C ASP A 248 25.58 -3.13 1.87
N LEU A 249 25.36 -1.81 1.83
CA LEU A 249 24.89 -1.10 0.65
C LEU A 249 25.85 -1.26 -0.55
N PRO A 250 27.18 -1.09 -0.42
CA PRO A 250 28.11 -1.36 -1.51
C PRO A 250 27.94 -2.76 -2.13
N SER A 251 27.87 -3.81 -1.30
CA SER A 251 27.66 -5.18 -1.78
C SER A 251 26.29 -5.35 -2.46
N ALA A 252 25.23 -4.79 -1.89
CA ALA A 252 23.89 -4.85 -2.48
C ALA A 252 23.83 -4.14 -3.85
N MET A 253 24.44 -2.96 -3.95
CA MET A 253 24.54 -2.21 -5.21
C MET A 253 25.33 -2.96 -6.26
N GLU A 254 26.42 -3.64 -5.87
CA GLU A 254 27.21 -4.45 -6.81
C GLU A 254 26.41 -5.65 -7.33
N LYS A 255 25.70 -6.36 -6.46
CA LYS A 255 24.78 -7.44 -6.89
C LYS A 255 23.70 -6.93 -7.84
N ALA A 256 23.15 -5.75 -7.59
CA ALA A 256 22.16 -5.13 -8.48
C ALA A 256 22.74 -4.83 -9.87
N LYS A 257 23.96 -4.27 -9.94
CA LYS A 257 24.65 -4.03 -11.22
C LYS A 257 24.90 -5.33 -11.97
N GLN A 258 25.37 -6.37 -11.29
CA GLN A 258 25.58 -7.69 -11.90
C GLN A 258 24.28 -8.31 -12.43
N ALA A 259 23.15 -8.10 -11.74
CA ALA A 259 21.84 -8.52 -12.23
C ALA A 259 21.45 -7.76 -13.50
N VAL A 260 21.69 -6.45 -13.55
CA VAL A 260 21.44 -5.63 -14.76
C VAL A 260 22.28 -6.10 -15.93
N THR A 261 23.60 -6.30 -15.75
CA THR A 261 24.47 -6.83 -16.82
C THR A 261 23.93 -8.16 -17.34
N ARG A 262 23.58 -9.10 -16.46
CA ARG A 262 23.03 -10.40 -16.87
C ARG A 262 21.73 -10.29 -17.67
N LEU A 263 20.87 -9.33 -17.35
CA LEU A 263 19.61 -9.09 -18.07
C LEU A 263 19.83 -8.38 -19.41
N ALA A 264 20.87 -7.55 -19.51
CA ALA A 264 21.20 -6.82 -20.73
C ALA A 264 21.87 -7.69 -21.81
N GLY A 265 22.42 -8.86 -21.42
CA GLY A 265 23.19 -9.76 -22.29
C GLY A 265 24.69 -9.49 -22.22
#